data_AF-A0A4Q2K2C0-F1
#
_entry.id   AF-A0A4Q2K2C0-F1
#
_cell.length_a   1.000
_cell.length_b   1.000
_cell.length_c   1.000
_cell.angle_alpha   90.00
_cell.angle_beta   90.00
_cell.angle_gamma   90.00
#
_symmetry.space_group_name_H-M   'P 1'
#
loop_
_entity.id
_entity.type
_entity.pdbx_description
1 polymer ?
#
loop_
_entity_poly.entity_id
_entity_poly.type
_entity_poly.pdbx_seq_one_letter_code
_entity_poly.pdbx_strand_id
1 'polypeptide(L)'
;MDGQKAVTQATGSSVIDASRSPTTACFEYGETETTYLAQKDARFAEVIQTIGHVSRALDPDLFSATAHHIIGQQVSLEAQRTVWNRMQQLLGQVSPETVAAASVDDLQACGTTFRKAEYIHEFAQKVVSGEFDLNGVREMDNEAAIASLSSLRGIGTWTAEMILLFCLGRKNIFAYDDLAIQRGLRMVYHHRAITRPLFEKYRRRFSPYCSVASLYLWEVSKGAILGMRDYAPKKR
;
A
#
# COMPACT_ATOMS: atom_id res chain seq x y z
N MET A 1 -13.04 46.82 10.26
CA MET A 1 -13.31 46.05 11.50
C MET A 1 -14.09 44.80 11.12
N ASP A 2 -13.54 43.95 10.26
CA ASP A 2 -12.42 43.02 10.49
C ASP A 2 -12.84 41.81 11.30
N GLY A 3 -12.89 40.68 10.60
CA GLY A 3 -13.23 39.36 11.15
C GLY A 3 -13.05 38.28 10.11
N GLN A 4 -11.96 38.37 9.32
CA GLN A 4 -11.56 37.39 8.32
C GLN A 4 -11.10 36.12 9.05
N LYS A 5 -11.96 35.10 9.14
CA LYS A 5 -11.57 33.77 9.62
C LYS A 5 -10.87 33.03 8.50
N ALA A 6 -9.53 33.01 8.57
CA ALA A 6 -8.68 32.20 7.73
C ALA A 6 -9.04 30.71 7.89
N VAL A 7 -9.42 30.08 6.77
CA VAL A 7 -9.55 28.63 6.65
C VAL A 7 -8.16 28.09 6.35
N THR A 8 -7.48 27.59 7.38
CA THR A 8 -6.19 26.93 7.24
C THR A 8 -6.38 25.63 6.47
N GLN A 9 -5.89 25.61 5.23
CA GLN A 9 -5.77 24.41 4.41
C GLN A 9 -4.76 23.46 5.08
N ALA A 10 -5.23 22.30 5.57
CA ALA A 10 -4.35 21.22 5.95
C ALA A 10 -3.87 20.52 4.67
N THR A 11 -2.68 20.90 4.21
CA THR A 11 -1.92 20.21 3.19
C THR A 11 -1.50 18.83 3.74
N GLY A 12 -2.24 17.79 3.36
CA GLY A 12 -1.89 16.40 3.63
C GLY A 12 -0.68 15.97 2.80
N SER A 13 0.50 16.48 3.16
CA SER A 13 1.77 16.01 2.64
C SER A 13 1.96 14.56 3.08
N SER A 14 2.39 13.70 2.15
CA SER A 14 2.80 12.32 2.45
C SER A 14 4.10 12.37 3.26
N VAL A 15 3.98 12.59 4.56
CA VAL A 15 5.11 12.57 5.49
C VAL A 15 5.34 11.13 5.91
N ILE A 16 6.30 10.49 5.24
CA ILE A 16 7.10 9.40 5.79
C ILE A 16 7.54 9.79 7.21
N ASP A 17 7.26 8.92 8.18
CA ASP A 17 7.64 9.11 9.58
C ASP A 17 9.16 9.35 9.69
N ALA A 18 9.54 10.52 10.20
CA ALA A 18 10.92 11.02 10.24
C ALA A 18 11.78 10.34 11.33
N SER A 19 11.37 9.18 11.82
CA SER A 19 12.06 8.39 12.86
C SER A 19 13.04 7.34 12.29
N ARG A 20 13.19 7.22 10.96
CA ARG A 20 14.13 6.27 10.32
C ARG A 20 15.41 6.99 9.82
N SER A 21 16.58 6.62 10.38
CA SER A 21 17.91 6.92 9.80
C SER A 21 18.20 6.01 8.57
N PRO A 22 19.09 6.43 7.64
CA PRO A 22 18.75 6.49 6.22
C PRO A 22 19.31 5.30 5.41
N THR A 23 18.45 4.37 5.06
CA THR A 23 18.45 3.73 3.73
C THR A 23 17.03 3.30 3.45
N THR A 24 16.12 4.27 3.30
CA THR A 24 14.76 3.95 2.87
C THR A 24 14.86 3.58 1.40
N ALA A 25 14.97 2.28 1.13
CA ALA A 25 14.87 1.77 -0.23
C ALA A 25 13.61 2.36 -0.87
N CYS A 26 13.70 2.88 -2.07
CA CYS A 26 12.57 3.44 -2.79
C CYS A 26 12.09 2.44 -3.84
N PHE A 27 10.82 2.51 -4.20
CA PHE A 27 10.27 1.72 -5.29
C PHE A 27 10.97 2.14 -6.59
N GLU A 28 11.78 1.25 -7.15
CA GLU A 28 12.65 1.57 -8.28
C GLU A 28 11.91 1.46 -9.62
N TYR A 29 11.80 2.58 -10.33
CA TYR A 29 11.39 2.65 -11.73
C TYR A 29 11.95 3.92 -12.38
N GLY A 30 12.04 3.93 -13.70
CA GLY A 30 12.58 5.06 -14.45
C GLY A 30 11.97 5.18 -15.84
N GLU A 31 12.78 5.68 -16.77
CA GLU A 31 12.33 5.99 -18.14
C GLU A 31 11.80 4.77 -18.90
N THR A 32 12.33 3.57 -18.63
CA THR A 32 11.85 2.33 -19.27
C THR A 32 10.37 2.10 -18.99
N GLU A 33 9.97 2.17 -17.72
CA GLU A 33 8.60 1.94 -17.31
C GLU A 33 7.67 3.08 -17.75
N THR A 34 8.09 4.33 -17.56
CA THR A 34 7.25 5.48 -17.91
C THR A 34 7.07 5.61 -19.43
N THR A 35 8.11 5.33 -20.22
CA THR A 35 8.04 5.35 -21.68
C THR A 35 7.13 4.25 -22.20
N TYR A 36 7.22 3.03 -21.63
CA TYR A 36 6.30 1.95 -22.00
C TYR A 36 4.85 2.36 -21.75
N LEU A 37 4.52 2.86 -20.56
CA LEU A 37 3.17 3.27 -20.20
C LEU A 37 2.67 4.41 -21.10
N ALA A 38 3.52 5.40 -21.38
CA ALA A 38 3.20 6.52 -22.24
C ALA A 38 2.91 6.09 -23.70
N GLN A 39 3.66 5.12 -24.22
CA GLN A 39 3.43 4.57 -25.56
C GLN A 39 2.13 3.74 -25.65
N LYS A 40 1.72 3.09 -24.57
CA LYS A 40 0.51 2.27 -24.54
C LYS A 40 -0.78 3.08 -24.35
N ASP A 41 -0.70 4.28 -23.78
CA ASP A 41 -1.87 5.10 -23.49
C ASP A 41 -1.54 6.60 -23.48
N ALA A 42 -2.04 7.33 -24.48
CA ALA A 42 -1.78 8.77 -24.61
C ALA A 42 -2.33 9.59 -23.43
N ARG A 43 -3.48 9.21 -22.84
CA ARG A 43 -4.00 9.90 -21.66
C ARG A 43 -3.12 9.65 -20.45
N PHE A 44 -2.57 8.44 -20.35
CA PHE A 44 -1.65 8.12 -19.27
C PHE A 44 -0.27 8.78 -19.46
N ALA A 45 0.16 9.01 -20.71
CA ALA A 45 1.34 9.80 -21.01
C ALA A 45 1.21 11.23 -20.46
N GLU A 46 0.07 11.89 -20.67
CA GLU A 46 -0.23 13.22 -20.12
C GLU A 46 -0.21 13.22 -18.59
N VAL A 47 -0.76 12.17 -17.96
CA VAL A 47 -0.72 11.99 -16.49
C VAL A 47 0.71 11.92 -15.98
N ILE A 48 1.56 11.07 -16.59
CA ILE A 48 2.96 10.91 -16.22
C ILE A 48 3.72 12.24 -16.39
N GLN A 49 3.53 12.91 -17.53
CA GLN A 49 4.19 14.19 -17.82
C GLN A 49 3.80 15.28 -16.81
N THR A 50 2.51 15.35 -16.45
CA THR A 50 1.99 16.38 -15.53
C THR A 50 2.48 16.15 -14.10
N ILE A 51 2.50 14.90 -13.64
CA ILE A 51 2.84 14.56 -12.26
C ILE A 51 4.36 14.51 -12.04
N GLY A 52 5.12 14.10 -13.05
CA GLY A 52 6.56 13.86 -12.92
C GLY A 52 6.87 12.54 -12.20
N HIS A 53 8.08 12.40 -11.68
CA HIS A 53 8.48 11.18 -10.96
C HIS A 53 7.81 11.10 -9.57
N VAL A 54 7.26 9.94 -9.22
CA VAL A 54 6.59 9.68 -7.94
C VAL A 54 7.49 8.82 -7.07
N SER A 55 8.12 9.44 -6.07
CA SER A 55 8.93 8.71 -5.11
C SER A 55 8.07 8.02 -4.05
N ARG A 56 8.36 6.74 -3.81
CA ARG A 56 7.64 5.95 -2.81
C ARG A 56 8.61 5.08 -2.04
N ALA A 57 8.58 5.19 -0.72
CA ALA A 57 9.37 4.34 0.17
C ALA A 57 8.93 2.87 0.10
N LEU A 58 9.90 1.97 0.19
CA LEU A 58 9.72 0.54 0.43
C LEU A 58 9.99 0.21 1.90
N ASP A 59 9.36 -0.85 2.37
CA ASP A 59 9.67 -1.49 3.64
C ASP A 59 10.12 -2.94 3.39
N PRO A 60 11.43 -3.20 3.23
CA PRO A 60 11.92 -4.48 2.70
C PRO A 60 11.83 -5.66 3.69
N ASP A 61 11.60 -5.37 4.98
CA ASP A 61 11.34 -6.40 5.98
C ASP A 61 9.90 -6.91 5.84
N LEU A 62 9.76 -8.05 5.17
CA LEU A 62 8.47 -8.65 4.85
C LEU A 62 7.64 -8.97 6.10
N PHE A 63 8.26 -9.43 7.19
CA PHE A 63 7.53 -9.77 8.41
C PHE A 63 7.03 -8.50 9.09
N SER A 64 7.95 -7.57 9.36
CA SER A 64 7.67 -6.31 10.03
C SER A 64 6.63 -5.50 9.26
N ALA A 65 6.78 -5.39 7.95
CA ALA A 65 5.83 -4.67 7.11
C ALA A 65 4.44 -5.34 7.09
N THR A 66 4.38 -6.67 7.07
CA THR A 66 3.10 -7.39 7.16
C THR A 66 2.40 -7.11 8.49
N ALA A 67 3.12 -7.18 9.62
CA ALA A 67 2.58 -6.83 10.93
C ALA A 67 2.11 -5.37 10.97
N HIS A 68 2.91 -4.46 10.41
CA HIS A 68 2.59 -3.04 10.31
C HIS A 68 1.31 -2.78 9.49
N HIS A 69 1.13 -3.50 8.39
CA HIS A 69 -0.08 -3.44 7.56
C HIS A 69 -1.32 -3.95 8.33
N ILE A 70 -1.21 -5.06 9.07
CA ILE A 70 -2.31 -5.57 9.91
C ILE A 70 -2.73 -4.53 10.96
N ILE A 71 -1.76 -3.87 11.61
CA ILE A 71 -2.02 -2.81 12.59
C ILE A 71 -2.78 -1.64 11.94
N GLY A 72 -2.37 -1.21 10.74
CA GLY A 72 -2.95 -0.08 10.01
C GLY A 72 -4.37 -0.27 9.48
N GLN A 73 -4.89 -1.49 9.47
CA GLN A 73 -6.25 -1.75 8.94
C GLN A 73 -7.32 -0.99 9.74
N GLN A 74 -8.19 -0.25 9.05
CA GLN A 74 -9.36 0.44 9.65
C GLN A 74 -9.02 1.45 10.77
N VAL A 75 -7.81 2.00 10.80
CA VAL A 75 -7.40 3.03 11.76
C VAL A 75 -6.77 4.23 11.04
N SER A 76 -6.64 5.37 11.74
CA SER A 76 -5.92 6.51 11.19
C SER A 76 -4.40 6.23 11.15
N LEU A 77 -3.68 6.96 10.29
CA LEU A 77 -2.21 6.88 10.22
C LEU A 77 -1.56 7.23 11.58
N GLU A 78 -2.14 8.19 12.30
CA GLU A 78 -1.65 8.58 13.63
C GLU A 78 -1.85 7.47 14.67
N ALA A 79 -3.01 6.79 14.64
CA ALA A 79 -3.28 5.64 15.50
C ALA A 79 -2.34 4.48 15.16
N GLN A 80 -2.16 4.17 13.87
CA GLN A 80 -1.21 3.15 13.43
C GLN A 80 0.20 3.45 13.93
N ARG A 81 0.71 4.68 13.72
CA ARG A 81 2.04 5.12 14.19
C ARG A 81 2.19 4.97 15.70
N THR A 82 1.16 5.36 16.46
CA THR A 82 1.17 5.24 17.92
C THR A 82 1.29 3.79 18.37
N VAL A 83 0.49 2.89 17.79
CA VAL A 83 0.54 1.46 18.11
C VAL A 83 1.88 0.85 17.67
N TRP A 84 2.38 1.22 16.49
CA TRP A 84 3.65 0.74 15.97
C TRP A 84 4.83 1.13 16.86
N ASN A 85 4.90 2.38 17.31
CA ASN A 85 5.94 2.86 18.22
C ASN A 85 5.93 2.08 19.55
N ARG A 86 4.73 1.80 20.10
CA ARG A 86 4.61 0.97 21.32
C ARG A 86 5.06 -0.47 21.10
N MET A 87 4.75 -1.04 19.93
CA MET A 87 5.20 -2.38 19.54
C MET A 87 6.73 -2.44 19.49
N GLN A 88 7.38 -1.44 18.88
CA GLN A 88 8.83 -1.34 18.83
C GLN A 88 9.46 -1.11 20.21
N GLN A 89 8.81 -0.34 21.08
CA GLN A 89 9.27 -0.16 22.47
C GLN A 89 9.20 -1.46 23.27
N LEU A 90 8.16 -2.27 23.06
CA LEU A 90 7.99 -3.56 23.73
C LEU A 90 8.99 -4.61 23.22
N LEU A 91 9.15 -4.73 21.90
CA LEU A 91 9.86 -5.83 21.27
C LEU A 91 11.31 -5.50 20.87
N GLY A 92 11.67 -4.21 20.84
CA GLY A 92 12.85 -3.72 20.14
C GLY A 92 12.65 -3.83 18.63
N GLN A 93 13.20 -4.88 18.03
CA GLN A 93 12.97 -5.19 16.62
C GLN A 93 11.66 -5.98 16.49
N VAL A 94 10.76 -5.60 15.58
CA VAL A 94 9.57 -6.39 15.27
C VAL A 94 9.97 -7.50 14.29
N SER A 95 10.26 -8.69 14.82
CA SER A 95 10.70 -9.89 14.07
C SER A 95 9.81 -11.09 14.41
N PRO A 96 9.85 -12.18 13.62
CA PRO A 96 9.13 -13.40 13.96
C PRO A 96 9.45 -13.89 15.39
N GLU A 97 10.72 -13.88 15.78
CA GLU A 97 11.20 -14.42 17.05
C GLU A 97 10.73 -13.57 18.24
N THR A 98 10.85 -12.24 18.12
CA THR A 98 10.44 -11.31 19.19
C THR A 98 8.93 -11.30 19.38
N VAL A 99 8.16 -11.34 18.29
CA VAL A 99 6.70 -11.41 18.36
C VAL A 99 6.22 -12.77 18.89
N ALA A 100 6.87 -13.87 18.49
CA ALA A 100 6.53 -15.21 18.97
C ALA A 100 6.88 -15.44 20.45
N ALA A 101 7.84 -14.68 20.99
CA ALA A 101 8.22 -14.73 22.40
C ALA A 101 7.29 -13.89 23.30
N ALA A 102 6.56 -12.93 22.74
CA ALA A 102 5.60 -12.09 23.47
C ALA A 102 4.23 -12.77 23.61
N SER A 103 3.45 -12.41 24.63
CA SER A 103 2.08 -12.89 24.74
C SER A 103 1.12 -12.07 23.85
N VAL A 104 -0.01 -12.67 23.46
CA VAL A 104 -1.08 -11.94 22.75
C VAL A 104 -1.57 -10.75 23.57
N ASP A 105 -1.62 -10.87 24.89
CA ASP A 105 -2.02 -9.79 25.79
C ASP A 105 -1.03 -8.62 25.77
N ASP A 106 0.28 -8.89 25.73
CA ASP A 106 1.31 -7.84 25.61
C ASP A 106 1.18 -7.09 24.28
N LEU A 107 1.00 -7.83 23.18
CA LEU A 107 0.80 -7.25 21.85
C LEU A 107 -0.49 -6.42 21.81
N GLN A 108 -1.56 -6.90 22.44
CA GLN A 108 -2.83 -6.18 22.56
C GLN A 108 -2.66 -4.88 23.35
N ALA A 109 -1.89 -4.92 24.45
CA ALA A 109 -1.61 -3.76 25.30
C ALA A 109 -0.89 -2.61 24.56
N CYS A 110 -0.24 -2.88 23.43
CA CYS A 110 0.29 -1.83 22.54
C CYS A 110 -0.81 -0.95 21.91
N GLY A 111 -2.09 -1.32 22.02
CA GLY A 111 -3.23 -0.55 21.52
C GLY A 111 -3.84 -1.10 20.23
N THR A 112 -3.57 -2.37 19.91
CA THR A 112 -4.26 -3.07 18.83
C THR A 112 -5.51 -3.79 19.36
N THR A 113 -6.38 -4.22 18.47
CA THR A 113 -7.51 -5.10 18.85
C THR A 113 -6.99 -6.50 19.16
N PHE A 114 -7.68 -7.24 20.03
CA PHE A 114 -7.32 -8.63 20.34
C PHE A 114 -7.14 -9.49 19.08
N ARG A 115 -8.07 -9.41 18.12
CA ARG A 115 -7.98 -10.16 16.85
C ARG A 115 -6.71 -9.87 16.06
N LYS A 116 -6.29 -8.62 15.98
CA LYS A 116 -5.05 -8.23 15.28
C LYS A 116 -3.82 -8.74 16.03
N ALA A 117 -3.83 -8.69 17.37
CA ALA A 117 -2.76 -9.28 18.18
C ALA A 117 -2.65 -10.79 17.93
N GLU A 118 -3.78 -11.52 17.91
CA GLU A 118 -3.82 -12.94 17.57
C GLU A 118 -3.26 -13.21 16.17
N TYR A 119 -3.65 -12.42 15.16
CA TYR A 119 -3.17 -12.63 13.78
C TYR A 119 -1.66 -12.41 13.65
N ILE A 120 -1.14 -11.36 14.27
CA ILE A 120 0.29 -11.04 14.24
C ILE A 120 1.09 -12.11 14.99
N HIS A 121 0.60 -12.54 16.15
CA HIS A 121 1.22 -13.61 16.93
C HIS A 121 1.18 -14.96 16.20
N GLU A 122 0.03 -15.36 15.65
CA GLU A 122 -0.10 -16.60 14.86
C GLU A 122 0.83 -16.60 13.65
N PHE A 123 0.93 -15.46 12.94
CA PHE A 123 1.86 -15.31 11.83
C PHE A 123 3.32 -15.49 12.28
N ALA A 124 3.72 -14.88 13.40
CA ALA A 124 5.05 -15.07 13.97
C ALA A 124 5.35 -16.53 14.29
N GLN A 125 4.40 -17.22 14.96
CA GLN A 125 4.54 -18.63 15.32
C GLN A 125 4.71 -19.52 14.07
N LYS A 126 3.95 -19.26 12.99
CA LYS A 126 4.05 -20.00 11.73
C LYS A 126 5.40 -19.81 11.04
N VAL A 127 5.97 -18.60 11.11
CA VAL A 127 7.30 -18.33 10.54
C VAL A 127 8.39 -19.01 11.37
N VAL A 128 8.32 -18.90 12.71
CA VAL A 128 9.30 -19.51 13.62
C VAL A 128 9.26 -21.05 13.57
N SER A 129 8.07 -21.65 13.42
CA SER A 129 7.91 -23.10 13.31
C SER A 129 8.32 -23.66 11.93
N GLY A 130 8.48 -22.80 10.93
CA GLY A 130 8.71 -23.20 9.53
C GLY A 130 7.45 -23.64 8.80
N GLU A 131 6.26 -23.51 9.39
CA GLU A 131 4.98 -23.76 8.71
C GLU A 131 4.74 -22.76 7.56
N PHE A 132 5.23 -21.52 7.71
CA PHE A 132 5.16 -20.49 6.68
C PHE A 132 6.56 -20.03 6.28
N ASP A 133 6.98 -20.39 5.05
CA ASP A 133 8.24 -19.94 4.48
C ASP A 133 8.14 -18.50 3.95
N LEU A 134 8.47 -17.55 4.81
CA LEU A 134 8.49 -16.13 4.48
C LEU A 134 9.51 -15.79 3.40
N ASN A 135 10.64 -16.51 3.33
CA ASN A 135 11.66 -16.27 2.32
C ASN A 135 11.22 -16.80 0.95
N GLY A 136 10.55 -17.96 0.93
CA GLY A 136 9.97 -18.56 -0.28
C GLY A 136 9.00 -17.65 -1.01
N VAL A 137 8.27 -16.76 -0.30
CA VAL A 137 7.38 -15.75 -0.92
C VAL A 137 8.13 -14.83 -1.90
N ARG A 138 9.42 -14.57 -1.68
CA ARG A 138 10.24 -13.73 -2.57
C ARG A 138 10.53 -14.40 -3.92
N GLU A 139 10.54 -15.73 -3.96
CA GLU A 139 10.84 -16.51 -5.15
C GLU A 139 9.57 -16.92 -5.93
N MET A 140 8.40 -16.85 -5.28
CA MET A 140 7.11 -17.12 -5.92
C MET A 140 6.79 -16.12 -7.03
N ASP A 141 5.98 -16.54 -8.00
CA ASP A 141 5.30 -15.61 -8.90
C ASP A 141 4.23 -14.78 -8.14
N ASN A 142 3.69 -13.74 -8.77
CA ASN A 142 2.78 -12.83 -8.11
C ASN A 142 1.51 -13.54 -7.64
N GLU A 143 0.93 -14.40 -8.47
CA GLU A 143 -0.29 -15.15 -8.14
C GLU A 143 -0.10 -16.08 -6.95
N ALA A 144 0.99 -16.87 -6.93
CA ALA A 144 1.32 -17.77 -5.85
C ALA A 144 1.67 -17.02 -4.56
N ALA A 145 2.44 -15.93 -4.66
CA ALA A 145 2.79 -15.10 -3.51
C ALA A 145 1.54 -14.44 -2.88
N ILE A 146 0.61 -13.94 -3.70
CA ILE A 146 -0.67 -13.39 -3.23
C ILE A 146 -1.48 -14.47 -2.53
N ALA A 147 -1.60 -15.67 -3.12
CA ALA A 147 -2.34 -16.78 -2.53
C ALA A 147 -1.73 -17.23 -1.19
N SER A 148 -0.41 -17.35 -1.12
CA SER A 148 0.33 -17.70 0.09
C SER A 148 0.10 -16.68 1.21
N LEU A 149 0.35 -15.39 0.94
CA LEU A 149 0.15 -14.32 1.93
C LEU A 149 -1.32 -14.23 2.36
N SER A 150 -2.27 -14.35 1.45
CA SER A 150 -3.70 -14.25 1.75
C SER A 150 -4.25 -15.46 2.51
N SER A 151 -3.47 -16.54 2.64
CA SER A 151 -3.84 -17.68 3.50
C SER A 151 -3.66 -17.37 4.99
N LEU A 152 -2.88 -16.34 5.32
CA LEU A 152 -2.67 -15.89 6.69
C LEU A 152 -3.89 -15.11 7.18
N ARG A 153 -4.33 -15.39 8.41
CA ARG A 153 -5.47 -14.69 9.00
C ARG A 153 -5.17 -13.21 9.14
N GLY A 154 -6.15 -12.37 8.77
CA GLY A 154 -6.00 -10.92 8.76
C GLY A 154 -5.34 -10.35 7.51
N ILE A 155 -4.91 -11.18 6.55
CA ILE A 155 -4.36 -10.74 5.27
C ILE A 155 -5.35 -11.07 4.15
N GLY A 156 -5.97 -10.04 3.57
CA GLY A 156 -6.77 -10.18 2.36
C GLY A 156 -5.94 -9.98 1.10
N THR A 157 -6.52 -10.28 -0.07
CA THR A 157 -5.88 -10.12 -1.39
C THR A 157 -5.28 -8.74 -1.59
N TRP A 158 -6.03 -7.68 -1.28
CA TRP A 158 -5.51 -6.30 -1.39
C TRP A 158 -4.27 -6.07 -0.50
N THR A 159 -4.25 -6.59 0.72
CA THR A 159 -3.09 -6.46 1.61
C THR A 159 -1.89 -7.22 1.08
N ALA A 160 -2.09 -8.43 0.57
CA ALA A 160 -1.03 -9.21 -0.08
C ALA A 160 -0.45 -8.47 -1.30
N GLU A 161 -1.30 -7.89 -2.15
CA GLU A 161 -0.87 -7.06 -3.28
C GLU A 161 -0.05 -5.84 -2.83
N MET A 162 -0.46 -5.15 -1.76
CA MET A 162 0.30 -4.02 -1.21
C MET A 162 1.66 -4.45 -0.66
N ILE A 163 1.74 -5.61 -0.02
CA ILE A 163 3.00 -6.20 0.44
C ILE A 163 3.92 -6.50 -0.74
N LEU A 164 3.42 -7.12 -1.81
CA LEU A 164 4.24 -7.39 -3.00
C LEU A 164 4.77 -6.10 -3.64
N LEU A 165 3.96 -5.04 -3.66
CA LEU A 165 4.35 -3.76 -4.25
C LEU A 165 5.33 -2.98 -3.35
N PHE A 166 5.00 -2.76 -2.08
CA PHE A 166 5.76 -1.88 -1.18
C PHE A 166 6.84 -2.58 -0.35
N CYS A 167 6.82 -3.90 -0.24
CA CYS A 167 7.87 -4.65 0.46
C CYS A 167 8.82 -5.31 -0.53
N LEU A 168 8.27 -5.97 -1.56
CA LEU A 168 9.08 -6.72 -2.53
C LEU A 168 9.38 -5.94 -3.82
N GLY A 169 8.87 -4.72 -3.96
CA GLY A 169 9.14 -3.88 -5.13
C GLY A 169 8.65 -4.48 -6.46
N ARG A 170 7.66 -5.39 -6.42
CA ARG A 170 7.16 -6.06 -7.63
C ARG A 170 6.57 -5.02 -8.57
N LYS A 171 7.03 -4.99 -9.83
CA LYS A 171 6.64 -3.97 -10.82
C LYS A 171 5.27 -4.16 -11.45
N ASN A 172 4.67 -5.36 -11.32
CA ASN A 172 3.44 -5.73 -12.04
C ASN A 172 2.28 -6.14 -11.13
N ILE A 173 1.97 -5.34 -10.11
CA ILE A 173 0.82 -5.55 -9.21
C ILE A 173 -0.28 -4.54 -9.55
N PHE A 174 -1.53 -5.01 -9.67
CA PHE A 174 -2.67 -4.14 -9.96
C PHE A 174 -3.90 -4.55 -9.14
N ALA A 175 -4.10 -3.88 -8.01
CA ALA A 175 -5.11 -4.24 -7.03
C ALA A 175 -6.51 -3.76 -7.45
N TYR A 176 -7.40 -4.71 -7.78
CA TYR A 176 -8.78 -4.40 -8.19
C TYR A 176 -9.57 -3.74 -7.06
N ASP A 177 -9.42 -4.22 -5.83
CA ASP A 177 -10.17 -3.75 -4.66
C ASP A 177 -9.63 -2.43 -4.10
N ASP A 178 -8.58 -1.86 -4.70
CA ASP A 178 -8.05 -0.56 -4.31
C ASP A 178 -8.94 0.58 -4.83
N LEU A 179 -9.69 1.20 -3.91
CA LEU A 179 -10.64 2.27 -4.23
C LEU A 179 -9.96 3.51 -4.82
N ALA A 180 -8.70 3.77 -4.48
CA ALA A 180 -7.95 4.91 -4.96
C ALA A 180 -7.46 4.66 -6.41
N ILE A 181 -7.00 3.44 -6.74
CA ILE A 181 -6.75 3.03 -8.13
C ILE A 181 -8.04 3.11 -8.95
N GLN A 182 -9.15 2.56 -8.44
CA GLN A 182 -10.44 2.66 -9.15
C GLN A 182 -10.84 4.12 -9.37
N ARG A 183 -10.66 4.99 -8.37
CA ARG A 183 -10.91 6.43 -8.49
C ARG A 183 -10.01 7.08 -9.53
N GLY A 184 -8.71 6.81 -9.51
CA GLY A 184 -7.76 7.29 -10.51
C GLY A 184 -8.20 6.90 -11.92
N LEU A 185 -8.61 5.64 -12.14
CA LEU A 185 -9.09 5.17 -13.44
C LEU A 185 -10.37 5.91 -13.88
N ARG A 186 -11.31 6.17 -12.96
CA ARG A 186 -12.51 6.98 -13.27
C ARG A 186 -12.15 8.41 -13.65
N MET A 187 -11.18 9.00 -12.96
CA MET A 187 -10.72 10.37 -13.19
C MET A 187 -10.00 10.51 -14.53
N VAL A 188 -9.04 9.64 -14.86
CA VAL A 188 -8.27 9.68 -16.12
C VAL A 188 -9.14 9.33 -17.34
N TYR A 189 -10.01 8.34 -17.21
CA TYR A 189 -10.75 7.77 -18.34
C TYR A 189 -12.24 8.14 -18.39
N HIS A 190 -12.70 8.97 -17.46
CA HIS A 190 -14.08 9.46 -17.35
C HIS A 190 -15.12 8.35 -17.15
N HIS A 191 -14.71 7.24 -16.52
CA HIS A 191 -15.64 6.14 -16.23
C HIS A 191 -16.53 6.47 -15.05
N ARG A 192 -17.82 6.12 -15.15
CA ARG A 192 -18.76 6.21 -14.01
C ARG A 192 -18.56 5.09 -12.99
N ALA A 193 -18.06 3.94 -13.44
CA ALA A 193 -17.76 2.78 -12.61
C ALA A 193 -16.60 1.97 -13.23
N ILE A 194 -15.82 1.30 -12.39
CA ILE A 194 -14.77 0.37 -12.83
C ILE A 194 -15.25 -1.04 -12.56
N THR A 195 -15.71 -1.73 -13.60
CA THR A 195 -16.12 -3.14 -13.50
C THR A 195 -14.89 -4.05 -13.63
N ARG A 196 -14.98 -5.29 -13.15
CA ARG A 196 -13.90 -6.28 -13.28
C ARG A 196 -13.42 -6.46 -14.73
N PRO A 197 -14.29 -6.60 -15.76
CA PRO A 197 -13.83 -6.70 -17.15
C PRO A 197 -13.14 -5.44 -17.67
N LEU A 198 -13.56 -4.26 -17.20
CA LEU A 198 -12.96 -2.99 -17.59
C LEU A 198 -11.58 -2.81 -16.93
N PHE A 199 -11.48 -3.08 -15.63
CA PHE A 199 -10.21 -3.08 -14.90
C PHE A 199 -9.19 -4.00 -15.56
N GLU A 200 -9.65 -5.18 -15.97
CA GLU A 200 -8.85 -6.19 -16.64
C GLU A 200 -8.30 -5.72 -18.00
N LYS A 201 -9.00 -4.82 -18.72
CA LYS A 201 -8.44 -4.16 -19.92
C LYS A 201 -7.28 -3.24 -19.56
N TYR A 202 -7.36 -2.53 -18.44
CA TYR A 202 -6.29 -1.65 -17.96
C TYR A 202 -5.10 -2.45 -17.44
N ARG A 203 -5.34 -3.55 -16.72
CA ARG A 203 -4.29 -4.47 -16.28
C ARG A 203 -3.43 -4.93 -17.47
N ARG A 204 -4.07 -5.41 -18.55
CA ARG A 204 -3.36 -5.80 -19.77
C ARG A 204 -2.62 -4.65 -20.45
N ARG A 205 -3.17 -3.44 -20.41
CA ARG A 205 -2.55 -2.25 -21.03
C ARG A 205 -1.29 -1.81 -20.27
N PHE A 206 -1.32 -1.85 -18.95
CA PHE A 206 -0.23 -1.35 -18.10
C PHE A 206 0.82 -2.42 -17.80
N SER A 207 0.49 -3.70 -17.93
CA SER A 207 1.47 -4.80 -17.79
C SER A 207 2.62 -4.64 -18.79
N PRO A 208 3.90 -4.78 -18.36
CA PRO A 208 4.35 -5.37 -17.10
C PRO A 208 4.61 -4.36 -15.96
N TYR A 209 4.11 -3.13 -16.05
CA TYR A 209 4.40 -2.04 -15.12
C TYR A 209 3.16 -1.53 -14.38
N CYS A 210 2.25 -2.44 -14.03
CA CYS A 210 1.02 -2.07 -13.32
C CYS A 210 1.26 -1.37 -11.97
N SER A 211 2.35 -1.70 -11.27
CA SER A 211 2.68 -1.04 -10.00
C SER A 211 3.05 0.41 -10.22
N VAL A 212 3.81 0.72 -11.28
CA VAL A 212 4.14 2.09 -11.67
C VAL A 212 2.87 2.84 -12.04
N ALA A 213 1.98 2.24 -12.84
CA ALA A 213 0.69 2.84 -13.15
C ALA A 213 -0.15 3.12 -11.87
N SER A 214 -0.09 2.23 -10.88
CA SER A 214 -0.77 2.40 -9.59
C SER A 214 -0.26 3.64 -8.83
N LEU A 215 1.06 3.91 -8.84
CA LEU A 215 1.64 5.10 -8.22
C LEU A 215 1.02 6.39 -8.78
N TYR A 216 0.95 6.50 -10.11
CA TYR A 216 0.34 7.65 -10.77
C TYR A 216 -1.18 7.75 -10.53
N LEU A 217 -1.90 6.62 -10.57
CA LEU A 217 -3.33 6.59 -10.30
C LEU A 217 -3.66 7.03 -8.86
N TRP A 218 -2.80 6.71 -7.89
CA TRP A 218 -2.94 7.23 -6.52
C TRP A 218 -2.75 8.74 -6.46
N GLU A 219 -1.74 9.31 -7.11
CA GLU A 219 -1.56 10.77 -7.20
C GLU A 219 -2.77 11.46 -7.86
N VAL A 220 -3.27 10.90 -8.97
CA VAL A 220 -4.49 11.39 -9.61
C VAL A 220 -5.67 11.35 -8.64
N SER A 221 -5.87 10.25 -7.92
CA SER A 221 -6.97 10.10 -6.96
C SER A 221 -6.93 11.12 -5.83
N LYS A 222 -5.72 11.61 -5.49
CA LYS A 222 -5.48 12.67 -4.49
C LYS A 222 -5.66 14.08 -5.05
N GLY A 223 -5.86 14.23 -6.36
CA GLY A 223 -6.08 15.52 -7.02
C GLY A 223 -4.79 16.18 -7.51
N ALA A 224 -3.73 15.42 -7.80
CA ALA A 224 -2.47 15.97 -8.31
C ALA A 224 -2.60 16.72 -9.65
N ILE A 225 -3.67 16.45 -10.42
CA ILE A 225 -3.94 17.12 -11.70
C ILE A 225 -5.13 18.07 -11.51
N LEU A 226 -4.88 19.38 -11.65
CA LEU A 226 -5.88 20.42 -11.48
C LEU A 226 -7.02 20.27 -12.49
N GLY A 227 -8.26 20.42 -12.02
CA GLY A 227 -9.46 20.36 -12.86
C GLY A 227 -9.96 18.95 -13.18
N MET A 228 -9.18 17.90 -12.89
CA MET A 228 -9.64 16.52 -13.04
C MET A 228 -10.64 16.18 -11.91
N ARG A 229 -11.75 15.53 -12.26
CA ARG A 229 -12.83 15.18 -11.32
C ARG A 229 -13.16 13.69 -11.35
N ASP A 230 -13.70 13.17 -10.26
CA ASP A 230 -14.26 11.81 -10.23
C ASP A 230 -15.64 11.80 -10.91
N TYR A 231 -15.85 10.82 -11.79
CA TYR A 231 -17.07 10.63 -12.58
C TYR A 231 -18.04 9.62 -11.94
N ALA A 232 -17.73 9.12 -10.74
CA ALA A 232 -18.66 8.33 -9.94
C ALA A 232 -20.01 9.06 -9.78
N PRO A 233 -21.15 8.37 -9.90
CA PRO A 233 -22.45 8.97 -9.62
C PRO A 233 -22.51 9.51 -8.19
N LYS A 234 -23.08 10.70 -8.00
CA LYS A 234 -23.41 11.18 -6.65
C LYS A 234 -24.39 10.19 -6.01
N LYS A 235 -24.11 9.74 -4.79
CA LYS A 235 -25.09 8.99 -4.00
C LYS A 235 -26.31 9.90 -3.83
N ARG A 236 -27.46 9.46 -4.31
CA ARG A 236 -28.76 10.10 -4.05
C ARG A 236 -29.14 9.87 -2.60
#